data_AF-A0A2V7YYN5-F1
#
_entry.id   AF-A0A2V7YYN5-F1
#
_cell.length_a   1.000
_cell.length_b   1.000
_cell.length_c   1.000
_cell.angle_alpha   90.00
_cell.angle_beta   90.00
_cell.angle_gamma   90.00
#
_symmetry.space_group_name_H-M   'P 1'
#
loop_
_entity.id
_entity.type
_entity.pdbx_description
1 polymer ?
#
loop_
_entity_poly.entity_id
_entity_poly.type
_entity_poly.pdbx_seq_one_letter_code
_entity_poly.pdbx_strand_id
1 'polypeptide(L)'
;MQVSAQRAVPILLCLLAFPGFAASPRWTLLGPDGHDARILAVAPSNPSVVYATGFAQEGIFRSLDGGATWSWPEQATLVPGELATAVIAVDPQRAATVYLGSGSYGVAKSTDGGVTWSPFRTFGLGRSEILALAIDPHRTKILFASLFGGGIF
;
A
#
# COMPACT_ATOMS: atom_id res chain seq x y z
N MET A 1 -79.02 -30.13 13.40
CA MET A 1 -78.76 -30.42 11.96
C MET A 1 -77.51 -29.64 11.56
N GLN A 2 -76.63 -30.24 10.75
CA GLN A 2 -75.22 -29.90 10.43
C GLN A 2 -74.19 -30.44 11.45
N VAL A 3 -73.57 -31.61 11.22
CA VAL A 3 -72.54 -32.03 10.23
C VAL A 3 -71.11 -31.76 10.73
N SER A 4 -70.34 -32.85 10.77
CA SER A 4 -68.96 -32.98 11.23
C SER A 4 -67.94 -32.17 10.42
N ALA A 5 -66.81 -31.85 11.04
CA ALA A 5 -65.55 -31.74 10.32
C ALA A 5 -64.40 -32.27 11.20
N GLN A 6 -63.85 -33.43 10.82
CA GLN A 6 -62.54 -33.90 11.26
C GLN A 6 -61.51 -32.84 10.87
N ARG A 7 -60.73 -32.35 11.83
CA ARG A 7 -59.55 -31.52 11.55
C ARG A 7 -58.32 -32.41 11.51
N ALA A 8 -57.75 -32.50 10.32
CA ALA A 8 -56.49 -33.16 10.03
C ALA A 8 -55.33 -32.54 10.83
N VAL A 9 -54.40 -33.39 11.27
CA VAL A 9 -53.10 -33.02 11.83
C VAL A 9 -52.14 -32.80 10.66
N PRO A 10 -51.49 -31.63 10.52
CA PRO A 10 -50.26 -31.54 9.75
C PRO A 10 -49.06 -31.61 10.70
N ILE A 11 -48.32 -32.71 10.60
CA ILE A 11 -46.93 -32.80 11.06
C ILE A 11 -46.11 -31.85 10.18
N LEU A 12 -45.50 -30.84 10.78
CA LEU A 12 -44.57 -29.95 10.09
C LEU A 12 -43.15 -30.53 10.20
N LEU A 13 -42.61 -31.04 9.10
CA LEU A 13 -41.18 -31.34 8.93
C LEU A 13 -40.70 -30.75 7.60
N CYS A 14 -39.71 -29.84 7.68
CA CYS A 14 -38.81 -29.25 6.65
C CYS A 14 -38.63 -27.75 6.95
N LEU A 15 -37.45 -27.11 6.91
CA LEU A 15 -36.23 -27.33 6.14
C LEU A 15 -34.98 -26.94 6.95
N LEU A 16 -33.85 -27.53 6.56
CA LEU A 16 -32.47 -27.21 6.92
C LEU A 16 -32.16 -25.70 6.80
N ALA A 17 -31.45 -25.14 7.78
CA ALA A 17 -30.62 -23.95 7.57
C ALA A 17 -29.17 -24.28 7.94
N PHE A 18 -28.30 -23.97 6.99
CA PHE A 18 -26.96 -24.53 6.78
C PHE A 18 -25.93 -24.17 7.87
N PRO A 19 -24.88 -25.01 8.05
CA PRO A 19 -23.70 -24.64 8.82
C PRO A 19 -23.02 -23.42 8.18
N GLY A 20 -22.38 -22.62 9.03
CA GLY A 20 -21.97 -21.24 8.77
C GLY A 20 -21.33 -20.96 7.41
N PHE A 21 -21.81 -19.91 6.77
CA PHE A 21 -21.01 -19.16 5.82
C PHE A 21 -20.21 -18.12 6.62
N ALA A 22 -18.93 -18.40 6.88
CA ALA A 22 -18.00 -17.30 7.06
C ALA A 22 -18.12 -16.43 5.82
N ALA A 23 -18.39 -15.13 5.99
CA ALA A 23 -18.48 -14.21 4.87
C ALA A 23 -17.20 -14.36 4.02
N SER A 24 -17.37 -14.61 2.73
CA SER A 24 -16.24 -14.70 1.80
C SER A 24 -15.45 -13.38 1.87
N PRO A 25 -14.11 -13.40 1.96
CA PRO A 25 -13.33 -12.17 1.95
C PRO A 25 -13.68 -11.35 0.70
N ARG A 26 -14.06 -10.08 0.89
CA ARG A 26 -14.42 -9.16 -0.20
C ARG A 26 -13.32 -8.11 -0.35
N TRP A 27 -12.85 -7.96 -1.57
CA TRP A 27 -12.02 -6.82 -1.95
C TRP A 27 -12.89 -5.57 -1.99
N THR A 28 -12.43 -4.51 -1.35
CA THR A 28 -13.06 -3.19 -1.37
C THR A 28 -12.02 -2.21 -1.89
N LEU A 29 -12.42 -1.31 -2.80
CA LEU A 29 -11.57 -0.22 -3.26
C LEU A 29 -11.37 0.76 -2.09
N LEU A 30 -10.11 1.04 -1.76
CA LEU A 30 -9.72 1.99 -0.72
C LEU A 30 -9.05 3.24 -1.30
N GLY A 31 -9.07 3.43 -2.62
CA GLY A 31 -8.36 4.51 -3.32
C GLY A 31 -6.85 4.24 -3.48
N PRO A 32 -6.06 5.28 -3.84
CA PRO A 32 -6.48 6.66 -4.12
C PRO A 32 -7.39 6.76 -5.35
N ASP A 33 -8.54 7.42 -5.20
CA ASP A 33 -9.59 7.44 -6.23
C ASP A 33 -9.20 8.28 -7.46
N GLY A 34 -9.38 7.74 -8.66
CA GLY A 34 -9.09 8.46 -9.91
C GLY A 34 -7.60 8.59 -10.25
N HIS A 35 -6.73 7.90 -9.51
CA HIS A 35 -5.28 7.94 -9.66
C HIS A 35 -4.69 6.54 -9.88
N ASP A 36 -3.53 6.47 -10.52
CA ASP A 36 -2.82 5.23 -10.79
C ASP A 36 -1.83 4.93 -9.65
N ALA A 37 -2.24 4.08 -8.69
CA ALA A 37 -1.33 3.57 -7.68
C ALA A 37 -0.49 2.38 -8.21
N ARG A 38 0.84 2.51 -8.18
CA ARG A 38 1.79 1.53 -8.73
C ARG A 38 2.37 0.61 -7.66
N ILE A 39 3.01 1.18 -6.64
CA ILE A 39 3.63 0.44 -5.54
C ILE A 39 3.02 0.90 -4.22
N LEU A 40 2.71 -0.03 -3.33
CA LEU A 40 2.16 0.23 -2.00
C LEU A 40 3.16 -0.20 -0.93
N ALA A 41 3.25 0.58 0.16
CA ALA A 41 4.01 0.22 1.35
C ALA A 41 3.27 0.64 2.62
N VAL A 42 3.02 -0.34 3.50
CA VAL A 42 2.45 -0.12 4.84
C VAL A 42 3.58 0.09 5.83
N ALA A 43 3.48 1.10 6.71
CA ALA A 43 4.48 1.35 7.73
C ALA A 43 4.45 0.26 8.83
N PRO A 44 5.53 -0.51 9.04
CA PRO A 44 5.52 -1.58 10.04
C PRO A 44 5.34 -1.09 11.49
N SER A 45 5.79 0.13 11.78
CA SER A 45 5.64 0.77 13.10
C SER A 45 4.24 1.34 13.35
N ASN A 46 3.43 1.55 12.31
CA ASN A 46 2.06 2.03 12.42
C ASN A 46 1.27 1.69 11.15
N PRO A 47 0.50 0.59 11.13
CA PRO A 47 -0.24 0.13 9.96
C PRO A 47 -1.31 1.10 9.43
N SER A 48 -1.71 2.11 10.21
CA SER A 48 -2.59 3.18 9.71
C SER A 48 -1.88 4.10 8.71
N VAL A 49 -0.54 4.11 8.70
CA VAL A 49 0.24 4.89 7.73
C VAL A 49 0.56 4.01 6.53
N VAL A 50 0.00 4.38 5.39
CA VAL A 50 0.21 3.68 4.10
C VAL A 50 0.71 4.69 3.08
N TYR A 51 1.69 4.29 2.28
CA TYR A 51 2.18 5.08 1.15
C TYR A 51 1.90 4.34 -0.16
N ALA A 52 1.64 5.10 -1.21
CA ALA A 52 1.57 4.58 -2.57
C ALA A 52 2.35 5.48 -3.52
N THR A 53 3.03 4.90 -4.51
CA THR A 53 3.59 5.69 -5.61
C THR A 53 2.58 5.80 -6.75
N GLY A 54 2.45 7.00 -7.30
CA GLY A 54 1.63 7.29 -8.46
C GLY A 54 2.34 6.97 -9.78
N PHE A 55 1.60 7.00 -10.87
CA PHE A 55 2.19 6.93 -12.21
C PHE A 55 2.58 8.31 -12.74
N ALA A 56 3.62 8.37 -13.58
CA ALA A 56 4.11 9.58 -14.24
C ALA A 56 4.35 10.77 -13.26
N GLN A 57 3.45 11.75 -13.26
CA GLN A 57 3.57 13.00 -12.49
C GLN A 57 2.72 13.00 -11.20
N GLU A 58 2.01 11.90 -10.92
CA GLU A 58 1.10 11.82 -9.76
C GLU A 58 1.82 11.75 -8.41
N GLY A 59 3.12 11.49 -8.40
CA GLY A 59 3.93 11.62 -7.19
C GLY A 59 3.72 10.47 -6.19
N ILE A 60 3.54 10.81 -4.92
CA ILE A 60 3.34 9.84 -3.84
C ILE A 60 2.07 10.20 -3.10
N PHE A 61 1.25 9.20 -2.84
CA PHE A 61 0.08 9.30 -2.00
C PHE A 61 0.39 8.77 -0.61
N ARG A 62 -0.27 9.36 0.39
CA ARG A 62 -0.18 8.93 1.79
C ARG A 62 -1.54 8.87 2.43
N SER A 63 -1.80 7.76 3.11
CA SER A 63 -2.91 7.61 4.05
C SER A 63 -2.37 7.60 5.49
N LEU A 64 -3.17 8.14 6.41
CA LEU A 64 -2.92 8.15 7.86
C LEU A 64 -3.96 7.34 8.64
N ASP A 65 -4.93 6.77 7.96
CA ASP A 65 -6.11 6.09 8.52
C ASP A 65 -6.33 4.70 7.91
N GLY A 66 -5.25 4.04 7.48
CA GLY A 66 -5.27 2.66 6.99
C GLY A 66 -5.84 2.51 5.58
N GLY A 67 -5.81 3.58 4.79
CA GLY A 67 -6.32 3.63 3.43
C GLY A 67 -7.77 4.12 3.33
N ALA A 68 -8.38 4.64 4.40
CA ALA A 68 -9.73 5.20 4.31
C ALA A 68 -9.74 6.55 3.59
N THR A 69 -8.70 7.36 3.77
CA THR A 69 -8.45 8.59 3.02
C THR A 69 -7.00 8.67 2.56
N TRP A 70 -6.80 9.30 1.41
CA TRP A 70 -5.48 9.52 0.82
C TRP A 70 -5.27 11.01 0.59
N SER A 71 -4.07 11.46 0.93
CA SER A 71 -3.60 12.80 0.64
C SER A 71 -2.43 12.74 -0.32
N TRP A 72 -2.40 13.70 -1.24
CA TRP A 72 -1.20 14.05 -1.96
C TRP A 72 -0.51 15.16 -1.18
N PRO A 73 0.76 15.01 -0.75
CA PRO A 73 1.46 16.12 -0.16
C PRO A 73 1.62 17.18 -1.25
N GLU A 74 0.82 18.26 -1.20
CA GLU A 74 0.78 19.32 -2.21
C GLU A 74 2.15 19.99 -2.45
N GLN A 75 3.07 19.84 -1.49
CA GLN A 75 4.46 20.30 -1.57
C GLN A 75 5.48 19.16 -1.70
N ALA A 76 5.06 17.94 -2.08
CA ALA A 76 5.97 16.92 -2.58
C ALA A 76 6.61 17.49 -3.85
N THR A 77 7.64 18.30 -3.62
CA THR A 77 8.44 18.95 -4.64
C THR A 77 9.12 17.79 -5.31
N LEU A 78 8.51 17.36 -6.41
CA LEU A 78 8.95 16.23 -7.18
C LEU A 78 10.44 16.37 -7.35
N VAL A 79 11.14 15.33 -6.95
CA VAL A 79 12.40 14.95 -7.57
C VAL A 79 12.20 15.18 -9.08
N PRO A 80 12.86 16.17 -9.70
CA PRO A 80 12.56 16.52 -11.09
C PRO A 80 12.89 15.35 -12.01
N GLY A 81 11.89 14.81 -12.70
CA GLY A 81 12.05 13.74 -13.68
C GLY A 81 11.31 12.46 -13.31
N GLU A 82 10.32 12.11 -14.14
CA GLU A 82 9.61 10.82 -14.22
C GLU A 82 9.73 9.93 -12.98
N LEU A 83 8.80 10.08 -12.03
CA LEU A 83 8.57 9.07 -10.99
C LEU A 83 7.81 7.85 -11.53
N ALA A 84 7.74 7.68 -12.86
CA ALA A 84 6.92 6.68 -13.55
C ALA A 84 7.17 5.24 -13.08
N THR A 85 8.32 4.97 -12.46
CA THR A 85 8.69 3.69 -11.84
C THR A 85 9.38 3.87 -10.49
N ALA A 86 8.82 4.70 -9.61
CA ALA A 86 9.35 4.81 -8.26
C ALA A 86 8.93 3.62 -7.37
N VAL A 87 9.92 2.93 -6.79
CA VAL A 87 9.70 1.99 -5.68
C VAL A 87 9.78 2.72 -4.35
N ILE A 88 9.06 2.22 -3.34
CA ILE A 88 8.99 2.83 -2.02
C ILE A 88 9.22 1.81 -0.90
N ALA A 89 9.98 2.21 0.11
CA ALA A 89 10.18 1.45 1.34
C ALA A 89 10.00 2.37 2.56
N VAL A 90 9.41 1.84 3.63
CA VAL A 90 9.14 2.58 4.87
C VAL A 90 10.05 2.07 5.98
N ASP A 91 10.68 2.98 6.73
CA ASP A 91 11.49 2.62 7.90
C ASP A 91 10.60 1.84 8.90
N PRO A 92 10.99 0.60 9.23
CA PRO A 92 10.17 -0.27 10.07
C PRO A 92 9.99 0.24 11.50
N GLN A 93 10.86 1.16 11.96
CA GLN A 93 10.80 1.78 13.28
C GLN A 93 10.23 3.20 13.24
N ARG A 94 10.11 3.83 12.07
CA ARG A 94 9.65 5.22 11.93
C ARG A 94 8.75 5.41 10.71
N ALA A 95 7.43 5.39 10.92
CA ALA A 95 6.43 5.51 9.85
C ALA A 95 6.54 6.78 8.97
N ALA A 96 7.16 7.86 9.44
CA ALA A 96 7.40 9.08 8.66
C ALA A 96 8.72 9.06 7.87
N THR A 97 9.59 8.08 8.12
CA THR A 97 10.84 7.92 7.37
C THR A 97 10.61 6.97 6.21
N VAL A 98 10.75 7.47 4.99
CA VAL A 98 10.49 6.70 3.76
C VAL A 98 11.61 6.90 2.75
N TYR A 99 11.83 5.89 1.93
CA TYR A 99 12.85 5.86 0.90
C TYR A 99 12.18 5.61 -0.44
N LEU A 100 12.58 6.38 -1.44
CA LEU A 100 12.11 6.27 -2.80
C LEU A 100 13.28 5.94 -3.71
N GLY A 101 13.13 4.89 -4.51
CA GLY A 101 14.09 4.51 -5.54
C GLY A 101 13.51 4.83 -6.92
N SER A 102 14.26 5.54 -7.75
CA SER A 102 13.90 5.81 -9.15
C SER A 102 15.14 5.74 -10.04
N GLY A 103 14.97 5.32 -11.30
CA GLY A 103 16.05 5.32 -12.29
C GLY A 103 16.59 6.71 -12.65
N SER A 104 15.76 7.76 -12.49
CA SER A 104 16.16 9.15 -12.80
C SER A 104 17.05 9.78 -11.72
N TYR A 105 16.94 9.33 -10.47
CA TYR A 105 17.53 10.03 -9.31
C TYR A 105 18.22 9.14 -8.29
N GLY A 106 18.21 7.82 -8.47
CA GLY A 106 18.71 6.86 -7.48
C GLY A 106 17.79 6.79 -6.27
N VAL A 107 18.36 6.89 -5.06
CA VAL A 107 17.60 6.79 -3.81
C VAL A 107 17.46 8.16 -3.15
N ALA A 108 16.20 8.58 -2.95
CA ALA A 108 15.81 9.72 -2.14
C ALA A 108 15.23 9.26 -0.80
N LYS A 109 15.35 10.11 0.23
CA LYS A 109 14.82 9.87 1.57
C LYS A 109 13.98 11.05 2.02
N SER A 110 12.85 10.75 2.65
CA SER A 110 12.07 11.69 3.44
C SER A 110 12.07 11.25 4.90
N THR A 111 11.99 12.22 5.83
CA THR A 111 11.81 11.99 7.27
C THR A 111 10.52 12.59 7.81
N ASP A 112 9.71 13.19 6.94
CA ASP A 112 8.47 13.91 7.26
C ASP A 112 7.24 13.32 6.55
N GLY A 113 7.33 12.06 6.14
CA GLY A 113 6.24 11.32 5.52
C GLY A 113 5.98 11.73 4.06
N GLY A 114 7.05 12.00 3.32
CA GLY A 114 7.02 12.29 1.89
C GLY A 114 6.70 13.75 1.53
N VAL A 115 6.72 14.66 2.51
CA VAL A 115 6.52 16.10 2.28
C VAL A 115 7.77 16.70 1.65
N THR A 116 8.95 16.42 2.21
CA THR A 116 10.24 16.83 1.64
C THR A 116 11.17 15.65 1.40
N TRP A 117 12.00 15.74 0.36
CA TRP A 117 12.91 14.69 -0.08
C TRP A 117 14.34 15.20 -0.15
N SER A 118 15.26 14.43 0.41
CA SER A 118 16.70 14.66 0.33
C SER A 118 17.37 13.51 -0.41
N PRO A 119 18.41 13.76 -1.24
CA PRO A 119 19.22 12.68 -1.80
C PRO A 119 19.82 11.82 -0.68
N PHE A 120 19.64 10.50 -0.73
CA PHE A 120 20.21 9.58 0.27
C PHE A 120 21.56 9.03 -0.20
N ARG A 121 21.58 8.51 -1.44
CA ARG A 121 22.79 8.00 -2.13
C ARG A 121 22.56 8.02 -3.65
N THR A 122 23.43 8.71 -4.37
CA THR A 122 23.44 8.75 -5.87
C THR A 122 24.72 8.17 -6.48
N PHE A 123 25.80 8.04 -5.70
CA PHE A 123 27.09 7.55 -6.20
C PHE A 123 27.17 6.02 -6.15
N GLY A 124 27.56 5.41 -7.27
CA GLY A 124 27.77 3.96 -7.40
C GLY A 124 26.61 3.16 -8.01
N LEU A 125 25.41 3.75 -8.09
CA LEU A 125 24.22 3.07 -8.62
C LEU A 125 24.08 3.20 -10.16
N GLY A 126 24.85 4.10 -10.79
CA GLY A 126 24.64 4.44 -12.20
C GLY A 126 23.25 5.02 -12.46
N ARG A 127 22.95 5.45 -13.69
CA ARG A 127 21.57 5.76 -14.09
C ARG A 127 20.80 4.45 -14.37
N SER A 128 20.74 3.56 -13.39
CA SER A 128 20.00 2.30 -13.50
C SER A 128 18.70 2.36 -12.69
N GLU A 129 17.67 1.74 -13.21
CA GLU A 129 16.37 1.64 -12.57
C GLU A 129 16.46 0.86 -11.26
N ILE A 130 15.95 1.45 -10.17
CA ILE A 130 15.83 0.79 -8.88
C ILE A 130 14.57 -0.07 -8.90
N LEU A 131 14.73 -1.39 -8.85
CA LEU A 131 13.64 -2.36 -8.94
C LEU A 131 13.01 -2.72 -7.60
N ALA A 132 13.77 -2.58 -6.51
CA ALA A 132 13.30 -2.84 -5.15
C ALA A 132 14.19 -2.16 -4.12
N LEU A 133 13.59 -1.85 -2.98
CA LEU A 133 14.26 -1.37 -1.78
C LEU A 133 13.84 -2.23 -0.59
N ALA A 134 14.79 -2.59 0.28
CA ALA A 134 14.52 -3.31 1.51
C ALA A 134 15.34 -2.75 2.67
N ILE A 135 14.72 -2.57 3.84
CA ILE A 135 15.37 -2.01 5.03
C ILE A 135 15.53 -3.13 6.06
N ASP A 136 16.71 -3.24 6.67
CA ASP A 136 16.91 -4.16 7.80
C ASP A 136 16.02 -3.71 8.99
N PRO A 137 15.08 -4.57 9.47
CA PRO A 137 14.13 -4.19 10.51
C PRO A 137 14.74 -3.93 11.87
N HIS A 138 15.91 -4.53 12.14
CA HIS A 138 16.63 -4.36 13.40
C HIS A 138 17.70 -3.27 13.29
N ARG A 139 18.18 -2.98 12.08
CA ARG A 139 19.22 -1.97 11.80
C ARG A 139 18.77 -1.03 10.68
N THR A 140 17.88 -0.10 10.97
CA THR A 140 17.24 0.77 9.95
C THR A 140 18.18 1.74 9.22
N LYS A 141 19.48 1.73 9.56
CA LYS A 141 20.54 2.40 8.80
C LYS A 141 21.05 1.58 7.60
N ILE A 142 20.66 0.32 7.49
CA ILE A 142 21.00 -0.58 6.39
C ILE A 142 19.80 -0.64 5.43
N LEU A 143 20.03 -0.20 4.20
CA LEU A 143 19.09 -0.23 3.08
C LEU A 143 19.75 -1.01 1.95
N PHE A 144 19.04 -2.00 1.42
CA PHE A 144 19.41 -2.75 0.24
C PHE A 144 18.65 -2.22 -0.98
N ALA A 145 19.29 -2.21 -2.14
CA ALA A 145 18.69 -1.82 -3.40
C ALA A 145 19.04 -2.82 -4.52
N SER A 146 18.04 -3.23 -5.31
CA SER A 146 18.28 -4.02 -6.52
C SER A 146 18.14 -3.15 -7.76
N LEU A 147 19.08 -3.29 -8.71
CA LEU A 147 19.17 -2.46 -9.91
C LEU A 147 18.93 -3.27 -11.18
N PHE A 148 18.26 -2.68 -12.17
CA PHE A 148 18.12 -3.29 -13.49
C PHE A 148 19.49 -3.51 -14.13
N GLY A 149 19.87 -4.78 -14.31
CA GLY A 149 21.18 -5.17 -14.84
C GLY A 149 22.38 -4.85 -13.92
N GLY A 150 22.15 -4.29 -12.73
CA GLY A 150 23.21 -3.81 -11.82
C GLY A 150 23.49 -4.72 -10.62
N GLY A 151 22.60 -5.66 -10.31
CA GLY A 151 22.72 -6.52 -9.12
C GLY A 151 22.10 -5.91 -7.87
N ILE A 152 22.62 -6.26 -6.68
CA ILE A 152 22.12 -5.83 -5.37
C ILE A 152 23.22 -5.06 -4.63
N PHE A 153 22.86 -3.94 -4.02
CA PHE A 153 23.73 -3.02 -3.27
C PHE A 153 23.22 -2.82 -1.84
#